data_AF-A0A9E4D3T9-F1
#
_entry.id   AF-A0A9E4D3T9-F1
#
_cell.length_a   1.000
_cell.length_b   1.000
_cell.length_c   1.000
_cell.angle_alpha   90.00
_cell.angle_beta   90.00
_cell.angle_gamma   90.00
#
_symmetry.space_group_name_H-M   'P 1'
#
loop_
_entity.id
_entity.type
_entity.pdbx_description
1 polymer ?
#
loop_
_entity_poly.entity_id
_entity_poly.type
_entity_poly.pdbx_seq_one_letter_code
_entity_poly.pdbx_strand_id
1 'polypeptide(L)'
;MRERQICATIDTLALTEVFDRPAAMRVLRFLNEELNVHLRDETEDLFPLLARRCTAEDAIEGAIARVTADQIAATRLLPRVRAMLTRCLDRGDELTATERAGLAKFAAHMRRHLVAENAILLPIARARLTRADLKLLTKRMRSRRGLPHGPEAADAD
;
A
#
# COMPACT_ATOMS: atom_id res chain seq x y z
N MET A 1 2.92 -3.32 9.09
CA MET A 1 2.45 -2.55 10.27
C MET A 1 2.19 -1.08 9.95
N ARG A 2 3.06 -0.40 9.18
CA ARG A 2 2.96 1.04 8.89
C ARG A 2 1.71 1.47 8.11
N GLU A 3 1.29 0.73 7.09
CA GLU A 3 0.15 1.11 6.23
C GLU A 3 -1.20 1.04 6.94
N ARG A 4 -1.38 0.04 7.81
CA ARG A 4 -2.56 -0.04 8.68
C ARG A 4 -2.66 1.16 9.63
N GLN A 5 -1.52 1.58 10.19
CA GLN A 5 -1.47 2.75 11.06
C GLN A 5 -1.77 4.05 10.28
N ILE A 6 -1.26 4.17 9.04
CA ILE A 6 -1.60 5.31 8.18
C ILE A 6 -3.09 5.30 7.83
N CYS A 7 -3.69 4.15 7.47
CA CYS A 7 -5.13 4.06 7.22
C CYS A 7 -5.96 4.51 8.43
N ALA A 8 -5.58 4.08 9.64
CA ALA A 8 -6.24 4.54 10.87
C ALA A 8 -6.07 6.05 11.08
N THR A 9 -4.90 6.61 10.75
CA THR A 9 -4.67 8.06 10.81
C THR A 9 -5.56 8.83 9.83
N ILE A 10 -5.74 8.28 8.62
CA ILE A 10 -6.63 8.86 7.60
C ILE A 10 -8.10 8.80 8.06
N ASP A 11 -8.52 7.69 8.68
CA ASP A 11 -9.86 7.55 9.25
C ASP A 11 -10.10 8.60 10.34
N THR A 12 -9.14 8.79 11.26
CA THR A 12 -9.22 9.85 12.28
C THR A 12 -9.35 11.23 11.64
N LEU A 13 -8.50 11.57 10.67
CA LEU A 13 -8.57 12.86 9.96
C LEU A 13 -9.91 13.09 9.26
N ALA A 14 -10.55 12.03 8.76
CA ALA A 14 -11.87 12.15 8.14
C ALA A 14 -12.96 12.47 9.17
N LEU A 15 -12.82 11.99 10.41
CA LEU A 15 -13.83 12.09 11.48
C LEU A 15 -13.67 13.33 12.38
N THR A 16 -12.47 13.89 12.54
CA THR A 16 -12.21 14.98 13.50
C THR A 16 -12.65 16.35 12.98
N GLU A 17 -13.50 17.07 13.69
CA GLU A 17 -13.96 18.40 13.27
C GLU A 17 -12.82 19.40 13.05
N VAL A 18 -11.78 19.32 13.88
CA VAL A 18 -10.56 20.14 13.76
C VAL A 18 -9.49 19.38 12.95
N PHE A 19 -8.86 20.06 12.01
CA PHE A 19 -7.80 19.51 11.17
C PHE A 19 -6.50 19.29 11.95
N ASP A 20 -6.13 18.02 12.13
CA ASP A 20 -4.84 17.62 12.74
C ASP A 20 -3.71 17.75 11.71
N ARG A 21 -3.04 18.90 11.71
CA ARG A 21 -1.88 19.20 10.85
C ARG A 21 -0.76 18.15 10.97
N PRO A 22 -0.25 17.79 12.17
CA PRO A 22 0.73 16.71 12.32
C PRO A 22 0.30 15.38 11.67
N ALA A 23 -0.96 14.96 11.85
CA ALA A 23 -1.47 13.75 11.22
C ALA A 23 -1.51 13.87 9.69
N ALA A 24 -1.97 15.01 9.16
CA ALA A 24 -2.02 15.25 7.73
C ALA A 24 -0.62 15.24 7.09
N MET A 25 0.40 15.80 7.75
CA MET A 25 1.78 15.73 7.27
C MET A 25 2.30 14.29 7.21
N ARG A 26 2.01 13.46 8.22
CA ARG A 26 2.41 12.04 8.23
C ARG A 26 1.75 11.28 7.09
N VAL A 27 0.46 11.52 6.86
CA VAL A 27 -0.28 10.91 5.74
C VAL A 27 0.32 11.37 4.41
N LEU A 28 0.49 12.67 4.19
CA LEU A 28 0.99 13.20 2.92
C LEU A 28 2.40 12.68 2.59
N ARG A 29 3.27 12.56 3.59
CA ARG A 29 4.60 11.95 3.43
C ARG A 29 4.49 10.51 2.94
N PHE A 30 3.67 9.69 3.60
CA PHE A 30 3.45 8.30 3.19
C PHE A 30 2.90 8.21 1.75
N LEU A 31 1.89 9.03 1.42
CA LEU A 31 1.28 9.04 0.08
C LEU A 31 2.28 9.44 -1.01
N ASN A 32 3.23 10.34 -0.72
CA ASN A 32 4.20 10.85 -1.69
C ASN A 32 5.41 9.93 -1.85
N GLU A 33 5.90 9.36 -0.74
CA GLU A 33 7.20 8.69 -0.71
C GLU A 33 7.10 7.16 -0.73
N GLU A 34 6.03 6.60 -0.17
CA GLU A 34 5.96 5.16 0.12
C GLU A 34 4.91 4.43 -0.70
N LEU A 35 3.70 4.99 -0.79
CA LEU A 35 2.54 4.30 -1.37
C LEU A 35 2.81 3.84 -2.81
N ASN A 36 3.29 4.73 -3.68
CA ASN A 36 3.54 4.39 -5.08
C ASN A 36 4.62 3.31 -5.22
N VAL A 37 5.65 3.32 -4.38
CA VAL A 37 6.72 2.32 -4.44
C VAL A 37 6.19 0.96 -3.98
N HIS A 38 5.37 0.93 -2.92
CA HIS A 38 4.72 -0.28 -2.44
C HIS A 38 3.79 -0.90 -3.49
N LEU A 39 2.87 -0.11 -4.07
CA LEU A 39 1.95 -0.60 -5.11
C LEU A 39 2.69 -1.16 -6.33
N ARG A 40 3.83 -0.56 -6.69
CA ARG A 40 4.67 -1.08 -7.77
C ARG A 40 5.38 -2.38 -7.41
N ASP A 41 5.86 -2.52 -6.18
CA ASP A 41 6.45 -3.79 -5.74
C ASP A 41 5.42 -4.93 -5.80
N GLU A 42 4.18 -4.65 -5.48
CA GLU A 42 3.12 -5.64 -5.56
C GLU A 42 2.79 -5.99 -7.02
N THR A 43 2.51 -4.98 -7.85
CA THR A 43 2.03 -5.17 -9.22
C THR A 43 3.11 -5.66 -10.18
N GLU A 44 4.35 -5.20 -10.04
CA GLU A 44 5.44 -5.57 -10.95
C GLU A 44 6.20 -6.84 -10.50
N ASP A 45 6.15 -7.18 -9.21
CA ASP A 45 6.95 -8.29 -8.66
C ASP A 45 6.12 -9.35 -7.91
N LEU A 46 5.40 -8.98 -6.86
CA LEU A 46 4.71 -9.97 -6.01
C LEU A 46 3.60 -10.71 -6.77
N PHE A 47 2.71 -9.99 -7.46
CA PHE A 47 1.56 -10.61 -8.13
C PHE A 47 1.98 -11.53 -9.28
N PRO A 48 2.91 -11.16 -10.19
CA PRO A 48 3.39 -12.08 -11.22
C PRO A 48 4.06 -13.32 -10.65
N LEU A 49 4.80 -13.16 -9.54
CA LEU A 49 5.48 -14.26 -8.88
C LEU A 49 4.50 -15.25 -8.23
N LEU A 50 3.45 -14.73 -7.57
CA LEU A 50 2.37 -15.54 -7.02
C LEU A 50 1.58 -16.27 -8.11
N ALA A 51 1.23 -15.59 -9.20
CA ALA A 51 0.56 -16.21 -10.34
C ALA A 51 1.35 -17.38 -10.93
N ARG A 52 2.69 -17.31 -10.91
CA ARG A 52 3.57 -18.40 -11.39
C ARG A 52 3.72 -19.55 -10.39
N ARG A 53 3.70 -19.28 -9.09
CA ARG A 53 4.00 -20.26 -8.03
C ARG A 53 2.76 -20.97 -7.47
N CYS A 54 1.61 -20.36 -7.60
CA CYS A 54 0.36 -20.93 -7.10
C CYS A 54 -0.23 -21.93 -8.10
N THR A 55 -0.97 -22.88 -7.55
CA THR A 55 -1.78 -23.84 -8.27
C THR A 55 -3.21 -23.31 -8.44
N ALA A 56 -4.01 -23.98 -9.27
CA ALA A 56 -5.43 -23.63 -9.45
C ALA A 56 -6.23 -23.70 -8.13
N GLU A 57 -5.88 -24.64 -7.24
CA GLU A 57 -6.52 -24.83 -5.93
C GLU A 57 -6.32 -23.64 -4.99
N ASP A 58 -5.23 -22.87 -5.16
CA ASP A 58 -4.97 -21.68 -4.34
C ASP A 58 -5.87 -20.49 -4.73
N ALA A 59 -6.56 -20.56 -5.88
CA ALA A 59 -7.45 -19.52 -6.41
C ALA A 59 -6.84 -18.09 -6.39
N ILE A 60 -5.52 -17.99 -6.60
CA ILE A 60 -4.77 -16.76 -6.35
C ILE A 60 -5.18 -15.59 -7.26
N GLU A 61 -5.59 -15.87 -8.49
CA GLU A 61 -5.95 -14.86 -9.48
C GLU A 61 -7.13 -14.01 -9.02
N GLY A 62 -8.13 -14.63 -8.40
CA GLY A 62 -9.29 -13.93 -7.85
C GLY A 62 -8.89 -12.99 -6.70
N ALA A 63 -7.96 -13.42 -5.85
CA ALA A 63 -7.44 -12.59 -4.76
C ALA A 63 -6.62 -11.40 -5.28
N ILE A 64 -5.75 -11.62 -6.28
CA ILE A 64 -5.00 -10.56 -6.96
C ILE A 64 -5.94 -9.56 -7.63
N ALA A 65 -6.95 -10.04 -8.36
CA ALA A 65 -7.93 -9.19 -9.03
C ALA A 65 -8.68 -8.29 -8.03
N ARG A 66 -9.10 -8.84 -6.88
CA ARG A 66 -9.77 -8.08 -5.82
C ARG A 66 -8.86 -7.00 -5.24
N VAL A 67 -7.62 -7.34 -4.91
CA VAL A 67 -6.64 -6.39 -4.38
C VAL A 67 -6.37 -5.27 -5.41
N THR A 68 -6.15 -5.65 -6.66
CA THR A 68 -5.86 -4.70 -7.75
C THR A 68 -7.02 -3.73 -7.97
N ALA A 69 -8.26 -4.19 -7.90
CA ALA A 69 -9.44 -3.34 -8.03
C ALA A 69 -9.50 -2.27 -6.93
N ASP A 70 -9.21 -2.62 -5.67
CA ASP A 70 -9.16 -1.66 -4.57
C ASP A 70 -7.99 -0.69 -4.71
N GLN A 71 -6.82 -1.14 -5.17
CA GLN A 71 -5.65 -0.28 -5.44
C GLN A 71 -5.92 0.74 -6.55
N ILE A 72 -6.56 0.31 -7.65
CA ILE A 72 -6.96 1.20 -8.75
C ILE A 72 -7.93 2.26 -8.24
N ALA A 73 -8.93 1.84 -7.46
CA ALA A 73 -9.92 2.77 -6.92
C ALA A 73 -9.31 3.77 -5.92
N ALA A 74 -8.36 3.35 -5.08
CA ALA A 74 -7.60 4.24 -4.20
C ALA A 74 -6.75 5.24 -5.01
N THR A 75 -6.00 4.74 -6.00
CA THR A 75 -5.11 5.56 -6.85
C THR A 75 -5.88 6.63 -7.63
N ARG A 76 -7.12 6.34 -8.07
CA ARG A 76 -7.99 7.35 -8.72
C ARG A 76 -8.35 8.53 -7.80
N LEU A 77 -8.42 8.30 -6.49
CA LEU A 77 -8.73 9.35 -5.51
C LEU A 77 -7.49 10.10 -5.04
N LEU A 78 -6.30 9.53 -5.25
CA LEU A 78 -5.03 10.00 -4.70
C LEU A 78 -4.69 11.47 -5.09
N PRO A 79 -4.84 11.93 -6.35
CA PRO A 79 -4.56 13.32 -6.69
C PRO A 79 -5.41 14.31 -5.89
N ARG A 80 -6.71 13.99 -5.71
CA ARG A 80 -7.65 14.81 -4.96
C ARG A 80 -7.32 14.83 -3.47
N VAL A 81 -6.98 13.68 -2.89
CA VAL A 81 -6.56 13.55 -1.49
C VAL A 81 -5.27 14.34 -1.22
N ARG A 82 -4.28 14.28 -2.12
CA ARG A 82 -3.05 15.07 -1.99
C ARG A 82 -3.34 16.56 -2.05
N ALA A 83 -4.12 17.00 -3.05
CA ALA A 83 -4.46 18.41 -3.22
C ALA A 83 -5.21 19.00 -2.01
N MET A 84 -6.19 18.28 -1.45
CA MET A 84 -6.93 18.77 -0.28
C MET A 84 -6.02 18.87 0.96
N LEU A 85 -5.19 17.85 1.23
CA LEU A 85 -4.32 17.85 2.42
C LEU A 85 -3.24 18.93 2.32
N THR A 86 -2.63 19.10 1.15
CA THR A 86 -1.68 20.19 0.90
C THR A 86 -2.35 21.55 1.10
N ARG A 87 -3.55 21.78 0.56
CA ARG A 87 -4.26 23.05 0.73
C ARG A 87 -4.53 23.37 2.21
N CYS A 88 -5.04 22.40 2.98
CA CYS A 88 -5.29 22.58 4.42
C CYS A 88 -4.00 22.87 5.20
N LEU A 89 -2.88 22.21 4.84
CA LEU A 89 -1.57 22.48 5.45
C LEU A 89 -1.04 23.87 5.10
N ASP A 90 -1.16 24.31 3.86
CA ASP A 90 -0.59 25.59 3.39
C ASP A 90 -1.42 26.79 3.85
N ARG A 91 -2.76 26.68 3.80
CA ARG A 91 -3.69 27.79 4.07
C ARG A 91 -4.24 27.80 5.49
N GLY A 92 -4.21 26.66 6.18
CA GLY A 92 -4.90 26.49 7.47
C GLY A 92 -6.40 26.32 7.36
N ASP A 93 -6.88 25.93 6.18
CA ASP A 93 -8.29 25.62 5.97
C ASP A 93 -8.66 24.29 6.64
N GLU A 94 -9.91 24.19 7.08
CA GLU A 94 -10.51 22.94 7.52
C GLU A 94 -10.94 22.05 6.34
N LEU A 95 -11.09 20.75 6.59
CA LEU A 95 -11.67 19.84 5.58
C LEU A 95 -13.19 20.03 5.49
N THR A 96 -13.68 20.23 4.27
CA THR A 96 -15.12 20.24 4.01
C THR A 96 -15.76 18.87 4.21
N ALA A 97 -17.07 18.79 4.42
CA ALA A 97 -17.79 17.53 4.54
C ALA A 97 -17.57 16.58 3.34
N THR A 98 -17.56 17.14 2.12
CA THR A 98 -17.30 16.39 0.88
C THR A 98 -15.87 15.84 0.83
N GLU A 99 -14.89 16.59 1.34
CA GLU A 99 -13.50 16.15 1.40
C GLU A 99 -13.28 15.06 2.44
N ARG A 100 -13.92 15.18 3.61
CA ARG A 100 -13.96 14.13 4.63
C ARG A 100 -14.54 12.84 4.07
N ALA A 101 -15.64 12.92 3.33
CA ALA A 101 -16.23 11.76 2.65
C ALA A 101 -15.27 11.16 1.61
N GLY A 102 -14.55 12.00 0.86
CA GLY A 102 -13.52 11.55 -0.09
C GLY A 102 -12.35 10.84 0.60
N LEU A 103 -11.90 11.38 1.73
CA LEU A 103 -10.82 10.83 2.54
C LEU A 103 -11.21 9.48 3.16
N ALA A 104 -12.42 9.39 3.73
CA ALA A 104 -12.99 8.15 4.25
C ALA A 104 -13.13 7.08 3.15
N LYS A 105 -13.56 7.48 1.94
CA LYS A 105 -13.65 6.56 0.79
C LYS A 105 -12.27 6.03 0.38
N PHE A 106 -11.26 6.89 0.32
CA PHE A 106 -9.88 6.49 0.05
C PHE A 106 -9.38 5.48 1.10
N ALA A 107 -9.55 5.79 2.40
CA ALA A 107 -9.17 4.89 3.49
C ALA A 107 -9.89 3.54 3.40
N ALA A 108 -11.16 3.53 3.01
CA ALA A 108 -11.93 2.30 2.84
C ALA A 108 -11.36 1.39 1.74
N HIS A 109 -10.94 1.95 0.60
CA HIS A 109 -10.26 1.19 -0.46
C HIS A 109 -8.94 0.60 0.03
N MET A 110 -8.08 1.42 0.65
CA MET A 110 -6.79 0.97 1.20
C MET A 110 -6.97 -0.13 2.25
N ARG A 111 -7.96 0.00 3.15
CA ARG A 111 -8.23 -1.00 4.17
C ARG A 111 -8.68 -2.33 3.60
N ARG A 112 -9.58 -2.33 2.60
CA ARG A 112 -10.02 -3.58 1.97
C ARG A 112 -8.89 -4.28 1.23
N HIS A 113 -8.06 -3.50 0.53
CA HIS A 113 -6.82 -4.00 -0.07
C HIS A 113 -5.91 -4.64 0.99
N LEU A 114 -5.60 -3.94 2.08
CA LEU A 114 -4.74 -4.47 3.15
C LEU A 114 -5.33 -5.71 3.84
N VAL A 115 -6.65 -5.79 4.00
CA VAL A 115 -7.30 -6.97 4.57
C VAL A 115 -7.11 -8.17 3.64
N ALA A 116 -7.39 -8.02 2.34
CA ALA A 116 -7.20 -9.10 1.37
C ALA A 116 -5.72 -9.50 1.25
N GLU A 117 -4.80 -8.53 1.24
CA GLU A 117 -3.37 -8.79 1.21
C GLU A 117 -2.92 -9.58 2.46
N ASN A 118 -3.24 -9.10 3.66
CA ASN A 118 -2.77 -9.72 4.91
C ASN A 118 -3.45 -11.06 5.23
N ALA A 119 -4.74 -11.22 4.88
CA ALA A 119 -5.52 -12.41 5.21
C ALA A 119 -5.48 -13.49 4.13
N ILE A 120 -5.13 -13.15 2.88
CA ILE A 120 -5.17 -14.07 1.75
C ILE A 120 -3.83 -14.14 1.03
N LEU A 121 -3.35 -13.02 0.47
CA LEU A 121 -2.15 -13.03 -0.37
C LEU A 121 -0.89 -13.43 0.40
N LEU A 122 -0.62 -12.81 1.56
CA LEU A 122 0.59 -13.10 2.33
C LEU A 122 0.63 -14.53 2.90
N PRO A 123 -0.48 -15.10 3.42
CA PRO A 123 -0.52 -16.53 3.76
C PRO A 123 -0.18 -17.45 2.58
N ILE A 124 -0.78 -17.24 1.40
CA ILE A 124 -0.47 -18.04 0.20
C ILE A 124 0.99 -17.84 -0.21
N ALA A 125 1.48 -16.61 -0.17
CA ALA A 125 2.88 -16.30 -0.46
C ALA A 125 3.84 -17.08 0.44
N ARG A 126 3.56 -17.19 1.74
CA ARG A 126 4.38 -17.98 2.66
C ARG A 126 4.35 -19.47 2.35
N ALA A 127 3.21 -19.99 1.87
CA ALA A 127 3.08 -21.40 1.51
C ALA A 127 3.74 -21.75 0.17
N ARG A 128 3.76 -20.82 -0.79
CA ARG A 128 4.16 -21.10 -2.18
C ARG A 128 5.51 -20.50 -2.60
N LEU A 129 5.99 -19.43 -1.96
CA LEU A 129 7.25 -18.79 -2.33
C LEU A 129 8.44 -19.48 -1.68
N THR A 130 9.44 -19.79 -2.51
CA THR A 130 10.71 -20.37 -2.04
C THR A 130 11.65 -19.29 -1.49
N ARG A 131 12.70 -19.70 -0.78
CA ARG A 131 13.76 -18.78 -0.34
C ARG A 131 14.40 -18.03 -1.51
N ALA A 132 14.57 -18.67 -2.66
CA ALA A 132 15.10 -18.05 -3.87
C ALA A 132 14.15 -16.96 -4.41
N ASP A 133 12.85 -17.21 -4.39
CA ASP A 133 11.83 -16.22 -4.78
C ASP A 133 11.87 -14.99 -3.88
N LEU A 134 11.97 -15.19 -2.55
CA LEU A 134 12.06 -14.11 -1.58
C LEU A 134 13.36 -13.30 -1.71
N LYS A 135 14.49 -13.95 -1.99
CA LYS A 135 15.77 -13.28 -2.29
C LYS A 135 15.63 -12.39 -3.53
N LEU A 136 15.02 -12.90 -4.60
CA LEU A 136 14.77 -12.14 -5.83
C LEU A 136 13.84 -10.93 -5.59
N LEU A 137 12.73 -11.14 -4.89
CA LEU A 137 11.76 -10.10 -4.56
C LEU A 137 12.43 -8.98 -3.75
N THR A 138 13.19 -9.35 -2.72
CA THR A 138 13.95 -8.41 -1.88
C THR A 138 14.96 -7.62 -2.70
N LYS A 139 15.70 -8.28 -3.60
CA LYS A 139 16.67 -7.62 -4.49
C LYS A 139 16.00 -6.54 -5.34
N ARG A 140 14.87 -6.85 -5.97
CA ARG A 140 14.13 -5.91 -6.83
C ARG A 140 13.52 -4.76 -6.04
N MET A 141 12.88 -5.03 -4.91
CA MET A 141 12.31 -4.01 -4.02
C MET A 141 13.38 -3.04 -3.49
N ARG A 142 14.58 -3.53 -3.15
CA ARG A 142 15.70 -2.68 -2.72
C ARG A 142 16.26 -1.85 -3.88
N SER A 143 16.44 -2.47 -5.05
CA SER A 143 16.91 -1.77 -6.26
C SER A 143 15.98 -0.61 -6.64
N ARG A 144 14.66 -0.82 -6.55
CA ARG A 144 13.63 0.20 -6.81
C ARG A 144 13.76 1.42 -5.88
N ARG A 145 14.31 1.20 -4.68
CA ARG A 145 14.55 2.23 -3.66
C ARG A 145 15.98 2.77 -3.68
N GLY A 146 16.80 2.41 -4.67
CA GLY A 146 18.22 2.82 -4.74
C GLY A 146 19.08 2.25 -3.60
N LEU A 147 18.61 1.23 -2.89
CA LEU A 147 19.33 0.63 -1.78
C LEU A 147 20.29 -0.45 -2.28
N PRO A 148 21.51 -0.54 -1.73
CA PRO A 148 22.48 -1.55 -2.12
C PRO A 148 21.92 -2.96 -1.86
N HIS A 149 22.31 -3.90 -2.70
CA HIS A 149 22.12 -5.32 -2.42
C HIS A 149 22.92 -5.63 -1.14
N GLY A 150 22.24 -6.11 -0.09
CA GLY A 150 22.96 -6.59 1.10
C GLY A 150 23.90 -7.73 0.70
N PRO A 151 24.94 -8.03 1.51
CA PRO A 151 25.88 -9.10 1.17
C PRO A 151 25.08 -10.37 0.91
N GLU A 152 25.27 -10.93 -0.28
CA GLU A 152 24.79 -12.25 -0.64
C GLU A 152 25.49 -13.18 0.34
N ALA A 153 24.76 -13.63 1.36
CA ALA A 153 25.27 -14.68 2.22
C ALA A 153 25.60 -15.82 1.28
N ALA A 154 26.90 -16.09 1.11
CA ALA A 154 27.41 -17.26 0.46
C ALA A 154 26.68 -18.43 1.13
N ASP A 155 25.72 -19.01 0.42
CA ASP A 155 25.27 -20.35 0.74
C ASP A 155 26.49 -21.21 0.35
N ALA A 156 27.37 -21.42 1.33
CA ALA A 156 28.41 -22.42 1.29
C ALA A 156 27.71 -23.79 1.33
N ASP A 157 28.07 -24.62 0.34
CA ASP A 157 27.87 -26.07 0.16
C ASP A 157 26.69 -26.76 0.87
#